data_AF-A0A0N8KA12-F1
#
_entry.id   AF-A0A0N8KA12-F1
#
_cell.length_a   1.000
_cell.length_b   1.000
_cell.length_c   1.000
_cell.angle_alpha   90.00
_cell.angle_beta   90.00
_cell.angle_gamma   90.00
#
_symmetry.space_group_name_H-M   'P 1'
#
loop_
_entity.id
_entity.type
_entity.pdbx_description
1 polymer ?
#
loop_
_entity_poly.entity_id
_entity_poly.type
_entity_poly.pdbx_seq_one_letter_code
_entity_poly.pdbx_strand_id
1 'polypeptide(L)'
;MNPTDRSPAPRRGIPALIMMLMMAVFTGSTLAQSPDSTLPSIGGAGGGLISGQQEADIGRQVMTSIRRSAPQITDPLVYDYLSSIIYKLVPSAPLSDRNLTLAIIDSPDINAFAVPGNIVGVNGGLFLNASSEQQFASVLAHELAHLSQRHFARRVEQQEASTPMTIAGMIAGIVLSAVTQSDIGIAAIAGTQAMAIQNMLAYSRAHEQEADRVGMEILADAGLDPRGMPEMFEIMMRQNRLQGNRVPEYLSTHPLTQNRVSDTRNRAEQYPRRDVADAQEYHLVRSRLQVRYAKAPEVAVETFRDYLQRPDTEKPDAIRYGLAVALIRSGNHDDAIKELEQLLEDSPGRITYQVTLAEAMIEQDRLDQARGILHEALDRNPGNYPITDMLARVETEAGNGERAADYLHRLTRDLPHKEHLWLRLAEAQGMARDIVGVHRARAEHDVLMGDLESAQRQLRQAQEKLPPGAPMRQVVTERLSQVSARLTQQRS
;
A
#
# COMPACT_ATOMS: atom_id res chain seq x y z
N MET A 1 -20.74 75.98 -64.81
CA MET A 1 -19.41 76.20 -65.41
C MET A 1 -18.36 75.95 -64.34
N ASN A 2 -17.19 75.46 -64.78
CA ASN A 2 -16.04 74.98 -64.02
C ASN A 2 -15.52 75.91 -62.89
N PRO A 3 -14.64 75.38 -62.02
CA PRO A 3 -14.53 75.68 -60.59
C PRO A 3 -13.41 76.67 -60.27
N THR A 4 -13.29 77.06 -59.01
CA THR A 4 -12.00 77.11 -58.28
C THR A 4 -12.22 77.49 -56.82
N ASP A 5 -11.75 76.61 -55.95
CA ASP A 5 -10.86 76.85 -54.82
C ASP A 5 -10.89 78.23 -54.13
N ARG A 6 -11.16 78.22 -52.81
CA ARG A 6 -10.46 79.01 -51.77
C ARG A 6 -11.08 78.74 -50.39
N SER A 7 -10.23 78.34 -49.47
CA SER A 7 -10.51 78.24 -48.03
C SER A 7 -10.71 79.61 -47.37
N PRO A 8 -11.48 79.65 -46.26
CA PRO A 8 -10.98 80.39 -45.10
C PRO A 8 -11.32 79.73 -43.74
N ALA A 9 -10.55 80.12 -42.72
CA ALA A 9 -10.84 79.99 -41.27
C ALA A 9 -12.14 80.78 -40.90
N PRO A 10 -12.69 80.83 -39.65
CA PRO A 10 -12.10 80.45 -38.35
C PRO A 10 -13.05 79.86 -37.26
N ARG A 11 -12.41 79.46 -36.14
CA ARG A 11 -12.83 79.46 -34.70
C ARG A 11 -14.31 79.45 -34.26
N ARG A 12 -14.57 78.46 -33.39
CA ARG A 12 -15.25 78.48 -32.06
C ARG A 12 -16.79 78.52 -31.98
N GLY A 13 -17.35 77.45 -31.43
CA GLY A 13 -18.64 77.38 -30.71
C GLY A 13 -18.75 75.96 -30.11
N ILE A 14 -18.28 75.75 -28.88
CA ILE A 14 -19.04 75.58 -27.62
C ILE A 14 -19.92 74.31 -27.63
N PRO A 15 -19.82 73.45 -26.59
CA PRO A 15 -20.08 72.03 -26.66
C PRO A 15 -21.51 71.69 -26.25
N ALA A 16 -22.05 70.59 -26.76
CA ALA A 16 -22.99 69.76 -26.00
C ALA A 16 -23.18 68.42 -26.71
N LEU A 17 -23.08 67.37 -25.90
CA LEU A 17 -23.80 66.11 -26.05
C LEU A 17 -23.35 65.19 -27.19
N ILE A 18 -22.39 64.30 -26.88
CA ILE A 18 -22.22 63.06 -27.65
C ILE A 18 -22.70 61.91 -26.79
N MET A 19 -23.91 61.45 -27.10
CA MET A 19 -24.42 60.13 -26.81
C MET A 19 -24.42 59.32 -28.11
N MET A 20 -23.75 58.17 -28.07
CA MET A 20 -23.87 57.00 -28.95
C MET A 20 -23.63 57.14 -30.46
N LEU A 21 -22.62 56.41 -30.97
CA LEU A 21 -22.83 55.54 -32.13
C LEU A 21 -21.91 54.30 -32.08
N MET A 22 -22.54 53.15 -32.30
CA MET A 22 -21.95 51.82 -32.51
C MET A 22 -20.92 51.78 -33.64
N MET A 23 -19.87 50.97 -33.48
CA MET A 23 -19.53 49.97 -34.49
C MET A 23 -18.69 48.83 -33.91
N ALA A 24 -19.04 47.61 -34.32
CA ALA A 24 -18.58 46.34 -33.82
C ALA A 24 -17.12 46.01 -34.18
N VAL A 25 -16.42 45.34 -33.26
CA VAL A 25 -15.29 44.45 -33.57
C VAL A 25 -15.48 43.16 -32.77
N PHE A 26 -15.57 42.05 -33.49
CA PHE A 26 -15.49 40.70 -32.98
C PHE A 26 -14.15 40.52 -32.23
N THR A 27 -14.19 40.31 -30.92
CA THR A 27 -13.04 39.82 -30.14
C THR A 27 -13.32 38.40 -29.71
N GLY A 28 -12.49 37.47 -30.19
CA GLY A 28 -12.52 36.07 -29.79
C GLY A 28 -12.33 35.90 -28.29
N SER A 29 -13.15 35.02 -27.71
CA SER A 29 -13.04 34.58 -26.33
C SER A 29 -11.81 33.68 -26.17
N THR A 30 -10.64 34.27 -25.97
CA THR A 30 -9.53 33.54 -25.34
C THR A 30 -9.85 33.44 -23.86
N LEU A 31 -10.30 32.26 -23.42
CA LEU A 31 -10.19 31.85 -22.02
C LEU A 31 -8.70 31.84 -21.68
N ALA A 32 -8.22 32.94 -21.11
CA ALA A 32 -6.94 32.96 -20.43
C ALA A 32 -7.05 31.99 -19.27
N GLN A 33 -6.44 30.81 -19.41
CA GLN A 33 -6.11 29.96 -18.28
C GLN A 33 -5.19 30.78 -17.38
N SER A 34 -5.72 31.19 -16.23
CA SER A 34 -4.89 31.63 -15.11
C SER A 34 -3.84 30.55 -14.86
N PRO A 35 -2.55 30.87 -14.83
CA PRO A 35 -1.59 29.95 -14.25
C PRO A 35 -1.98 29.82 -12.78
N ASP A 36 -2.46 28.63 -12.39
CA ASP A 36 -2.66 28.28 -10.99
C ASP A 36 -1.32 28.52 -10.29
N SER A 37 -1.27 29.68 -9.66
CA SER A 37 -0.13 30.15 -8.92
C SER A 37 -0.13 29.30 -7.67
N THR A 38 0.67 28.24 -7.66
CA THR A 38 1.06 27.52 -6.46
C THR A 38 1.84 28.47 -5.57
N LEU A 39 1.11 29.33 -4.87
CA LEU A 39 1.64 30.06 -3.73
C LEU A 39 2.07 28.99 -2.73
N PRO A 40 3.32 29.04 -2.22
CA PRO A 40 3.71 28.18 -1.12
C PRO A 40 2.73 28.43 0.03
N SER A 41 2.03 27.39 0.46
CA SER A 41 1.22 27.42 1.69
C SER A 41 2.18 27.62 2.86
N ILE A 42 2.43 28.88 3.23
CA ILE A 42 3.06 29.20 4.50
C ILE A 42 2.01 28.98 5.58
N GLY A 43 2.07 27.81 6.24
CA GLY A 43 1.29 27.51 7.44
C GLY A 43 -0.17 27.12 7.19
N GLY A 44 -0.41 25.91 6.68
CA GLY A 44 -1.68 25.21 6.91
C GLY A 44 -1.73 24.72 8.37
N ALA A 45 -2.90 24.79 9.01
CA ALA A 45 -3.11 24.56 10.45
C ALA A 45 -2.37 23.32 10.98
N GLY A 46 -1.32 23.56 11.78
CA GLY A 46 -0.30 22.59 12.17
C GLY A 46 1.08 23.03 11.69
N GLY A 47 1.52 24.20 12.16
CA GLY A 47 2.74 24.90 11.74
C GLY A 47 4.02 24.14 12.01
N GLY A 48 4.32 23.21 11.11
CA GLY A 48 5.57 22.46 11.05
C GLY A 48 6.50 22.96 9.95
N LEU A 49 7.80 22.71 10.09
CA LEU A 49 8.83 23.02 9.09
C LEU A 49 8.75 22.10 7.87
N ILE A 50 8.14 20.93 8.01
CA ILE A 50 7.94 19.97 6.91
C ILE A 50 6.54 20.15 6.31
N SER A 51 6.50 20.53 5.03
CA SER A 51 5.26 20.65 4.26
C SER A 51 4.68 19.28 3.89
N GLY A 52 3.37 19.19 3.66
CA GLY A 52 2.73 17.94 3.20
C GLY A 52 3.31 17.42 1.87
N GLN A 53 3.76 18.32 0.99
CA GLN A 53 4.47 17.92 -0.24
C GLN A 53 5.80 17.22 0.08
N GLN A 54 6.56 17.75 1.03
CA GLN A 54 7.82 17.13 1.47
C GLN A 54 7.58 15.78 2.15
N GLU A 55 6.52 15.63 2.94
CA GLU A 55 6.11 14.34 3.50
C GLU A 55 5.76 13.31 2.41
N ALA A 56 5.01 13.73 1.39
CA ALA A 56 4.70 12.87 0.24
C ALA A 56 5.96 12.47 -0.55
N ASP A 57 6.92 13.36 -0.69
CA ASP A 57 8.20 13.08 -1.37
C ASP A 57 9.04 12.07 -0.59
N ILE A 58 9.13 12.23 0.73
CA ILE A 58 9.77 11.27 1.64
C ILE A 58 9.08 9.91 1.52
N GLY A 59 7.74 9.87 1.56
CA GLY A 59 7.00 8.62 1.41
C GLY A 59 7.32 7.91 0.10
N ARG A 60 7.32 8.61 -1.03
CA ARG A 60 7.70 8.01 -2.32
C ARG A 60 9.10 7.42 -2.31
N GLN A 61 10.06 8.07 -1.66
CA GLN A 61 11.43 7.56 -1.53
C GLN A 61 11.50 6.33 -0.61
N VAL A 62 10.76 6.32 0.50
CA VAL A 62 10.63 5.14 1.38
C VAL A 62 10.07 3.97 0.59
N MET A 63 8.96 4.15 -0.11
CA MET A 63 8.33 3.06 -0.86
C MET A 63 9.21 2.55 -2.00
N THR A 64 9.91 3.44 -2.70
CA THR A 64 10.91 3.06 -3.71
C THR A 64 12.00 2.19 -3.10
N SER A 65 12.49 2.57 -1.91
CA SER A 65 13.55 1.84 -1.23
C SER A 65 13.06 0.49 -0.69
N ILE A 66 11.84 0.42 -0.15
CA ILE A 66 11.22 -0.85 0.28
C ILE A 66 11.08 -1.78 -0.92
N ARG A 67 10.55 -1.32 -2.06
CA ARG A 67 10.39 -2.16 -3.26
C ARG A 67 11.72 -2.73 -3.76
N ARG A 68 12.82 -1.97 -3.66
CA ARG A 68 14.15 -2.40 -4.12
C ARG A 68 14.86 -3.34 -3.15
N SER A 69 14.64 -3.16 -1.85
CA SER A 69 15.49 -3.76 -0.83
C SER A 69 14.79 -4.81 0.02
N ALA A 70 13.46 -4.72 0.19
CA ALA A 70 12.69 -5.59 1.07
C ALA A 70 11.84 -6.59 0.28
N PRO A 71 11.99 -7.91 0.55
CA PRO A 71 11.05 -8.91 0.08
C PRO A 71 9.62 -8.55 0.53
N GLN A 72 8.66 -8.65 -0.39
CA GLN A 72 7.26 -8.32 -0.13
C GLN A 72 6.36 -9.53 -0.34
N ILE A 73 5.28 -9.58 0.42
CA ILE A 73 4.17 -10.50 0.17
C ILE A 73 3.26 -9.85 -0.88
N THR A 74 3.17 -10.46 -2.06
CA THR A 74 2.32 -10.03 -3.17
C THR A 74 0.99 -10.78 -3.24
N ASP A 75 0.71 -11.62 -2.25
CA ASP A 75 -0.51 -12.44 -2.18
C ASP A 75 -1.78 -11.56 -2.12
N PRO A 76 -2.69 -11.66 -3.11
CA PRO A 76 -3.89 -10.86 -3.16
C PRO A 76 -4.82 -11.04 -1.96
N LEU A 77 -4.92 -12.26 -1.39
CA LEU A 77 -5.82 -12.55 -0.26
C LEU A 77 -5.31 -11.86 1.02
N VAL A 78 -4.00 -11.88 1.24
CA VAL A 78 -3.37 -11.19 2.39
C VAL A 78 -3.55 -9.69 2.26
N TYR A 79 -3.37 -9.14 1.05
CA TYR A 79 -3.56 -7.72 0.79
C TYR A 79 -5.02 -7.27 0.94
N ASP A 80 -5.97 -8.05 0.42
CA ASP A 80 -7.40 -7.75 0.50
C ASP A 80 -7.86 -7.67 1.97
N TYR A 81 -7.47 -8.66 2.79
CA TYR A 81 -7.72 -8.61 4.24
C TYR A 81 -7.08 -7.36 4.88
N LEU A 82 -5.79 -7.11 4.66
CA LEU A 82 -5.11 -5.95 5.24
C LEU A 82 -5.78 -4.63 4.84
N SER A 83 -6.16 -4.51 3.57
CA SER A 83 -6.88 -3.36 3.06
C SER A 83 -8.23 -3.21 3.76
N SER A 84 -8.97 -4.29 3.95
CA SER A 84 -10.29 -4.28 4.60
C SER A 84 -10.22 -3.83 6.06
N ILE A 85 -9.26 -4.32 6.85
CA ILE A 85 -9.12 -3.93 8.25
C ILE A 85 -8.61 -2.48 8.38
N ILE A 86 -7.72 -2.03 7.50
CA ILE A 86 -7.31 -0.63 7.43
C ILE A 86 -8.51 0.25 7.08
N TYR A 87 -9.34 -0.14 6.09
CA TYR A 87 -10.54 0.60 5.72
C TYR A 87 -11.57 0.69 6.85
N LYS A 88 -11.61 -0.31 7.74
CA LYS A 88 -12.42 -0.28 8.96
C LYS A 88 -11.88 0.71 10.00
N LEU A 89 -10.56 0.85 10.13
CA LEU A 89 -9.91 1.72 11.13
C LEU A 89 -9.84 3.19 10.71
N VAL A 90 -9.53 3.46 9.42
CA VAL A 90 -9.26 4.81 8.89
C VAL A 90 -10.38 5.83 9.12
N PRO A 91 -11.68 5.49 9.02
CA PRO A 91 -12.76 6.44 9.28
C PRO A 91 -12.73 7.03 10.70
N SER A 92 -12.26 6.24 11.67
CA SER A 92 -12.11 6.60 13.08
C SER A 92 -10.76 7.23 13.40
N ALA A 93 -9.79 7.16 12.48
CA ALA A 93 -8.48 7.78 12.65
C ALA A 93 -8.54 9.28 12.32
N PRO A 94 -7.97 10.18 13.15
CA PRO A 94 -7.97 11.62 12.92
C PRO A 94 -6.91 12.05 11.87
N LEU A 95 -6.93 11.42 10.70
CA LEU A 95 -6.02 11.66 9.59
C LEU A 95 -6.47 12.83 8.71
N SER A 96 -5.54 13.70 8.32
CA SER A 96 -5.77 14.79 7.36
C SER A 96 -5.94 14.29 5.92
N ASP A 97 -5.23 13.23 5.56
CA ASP A 97 -5.37 12.52 4.28
C ASP A 97 -5.52 11.02 4.58
N ARG A 98 -6.55 10.42 3.99
CA ARG A 98 -6.97 9.04 4.23
C ARG A 98 -6.49 8.08 3.13
N ASN A 99 -5.79 8.59 2.12
CA ASN A 99 -5.24 7.78 1.04
C ASN A 99 -3.95 7.10 1.50
N LEU A 100 -4.10 5.91 2.08
CA LEU A 100 -2.97 5.12 2.57
C LEU A 100 -2.36 4.24 1.47
N THR A 101 -1.03 4.16 1.45
CA THR A 101 -0.28 3.18 0.66
C THR A 101 0.20 2.05 1.55
N LEU A 102 -0.20 0.82 1.24
CA LEU A 102 0.10 -0.34 2.08
C LEU A 102 1.25 -1.19 1.51
N ALA A 103 2.17 -1.56 2.39
CA ALA A 103 3.25 -2.51 2.12
C ALA A 103 3.16 -3.72 3.06
N ILE A 104 3.36 -4.91 2.52
CA ILE A 104 3.40 -6.16 3.29
C ILE A 104 4.78 -6.74 3.12
N ILE A 105 5.56 -6.72 4.19
CA ILE A 105 6.95 -7.15 4.19
C ILE A 105 6.99 -8.64 4.51
N ASP A 106 7.74 -9.38 3.69
CA ASP A 106 7.93 -10.81 3.88
C ASP A 106 9.00 -11.07 4.95
N SER A 107 8.57 -11.00 6.20
CA SER A 107 9.40 -11.20 7.39
C SER A 107 8.60 -11.93 8.47
N PRO A 108 9.17 -12.95 9.13
CA PRO A 108 8.52 -13.64 10.25
C PRO A 108 8.58 -12.83 11.56
N ASP A 109 9.33 -11.72 11.60
CA ASP A 109 9.45 -10.86 12.78
C ASP A 109 8.19 -10.01 13.00
N ILE A 110 7.85 -9.73 14.27
CA ILE A 110 6.78 -8.79 14.60
C ILE A 110 7.26 -7.37 14.27
N ASN A 111 6.64 -6.76 13.26
CA ASN A 111 6.82 -5.35 12.97
C ASN A 111 5.60 -4.76 12.23
N ALA A 112 5.42 -3.46 12.42
CA ALA A 112 4.55 -2.59 11.65
C ALA A 112 5.11 -1.17 11.73
N PHE A 113 4.78 -0.32 10.77
CA PHE A 113 5.19 1.07 10.79
C PHE A 113 4.20 1.95 10.03
N ALA A 114 4.04 3.19 10.47
CA ALA A 114 3.52 4.28 9.65
C ALA A 114 4.54 5.40 9.49
N VAL A 115 4.71 5.88 8.26
CA VAL A 115 5.70 6.90 7.89
C VAL A 115 5.06 7.99 7.02
N PRO A 116 5.70 9.17 6.90
CA PRO A 116 5.17 10.27 6.10
C PRO A 116 4.80 9.88 4.67
N GLY A 117 3.83 10.60 4.11
CA GLY A 117 3.25 10.25 2.81
C GLY A 117 2.25 9.10 2.89
N ASN A 118 1.66 8.87 4.06
CA ASN A 118 0.57 7.92 4.30
C ASN A 118 0.94 6.47 3.99
N ILE A 119 2.19 6.09 4.25
CA ILE A 119 2.62 4.71 4.05
C ILE A 119 2.46 3.95 5.35
N VAL A 120 1.78 2.80 5.26
CA VAL A 120 1.64 1.85 6.35
C VAL A 120 2.23 0.51 5.92
N GLY A 121 3.19 0.01 6.68
CA GLY A 121 3.83 -1.28 6.47
C GLY A 121 3.49 -2.26 7.57
N VAL A 122 3.38 -3.54 7.22
CA VAL A 122 3.22 -4.64 8.18
C VAL A 122 4.09 -5.82 7.77
N ASN A 123 4.72 -6.48 8.75
CA ASN A 123 5.41 -7.75 8.50
C ASN A 123 4.43 -8.92 8.57
N GLY A 124 4.64 -9.96 7.75
CA GLY A 124 3.88 -11.21 7.84
C GLY A 124 3.91 -11.84 9.25
N GLY A 125 5.00 -11.65 9.98
CA GLY A 125 5.18 -12.06 11.37
C GLY A 125 4.18 -11.47 12.34
N LEU A 126 3.61 -10.28 12.09
CA LEU A 126 2.57 -9.74 12.95
C LEU A 126 1.33 -10.63 12.97
N PHE A 127 0.95 -11.20 11.81
CA PHE A 127 -0.16 -12.15 11.71
C PHE A 127 0.09 -13.44 12.48
N LEU A 128 1.34 -13.92 12.52
CA LEU A 128 1.68 -15.16 13.23
C LEU A 128 1.50 -15.03 14.74
N ASN A 129 1.83 -13.85 15.26
CA ASN A 129 2.00 -13.62 16.70
C ASN A 129 0.77 -12.98 17.36
N ALA A 130 0.00 -12.18 16.61
CA ALA A 130 -1.34 -11.83 17.06
C ALA A 130 -2.23 -13.08 17.02
N SER A 131 -2.93 -13.35 18.12
CA SER A 131 -3.82 -14.52 18.25
C SER A 131 -5.26 -14.19 17.87
N SER A 132 -5.63 -12.91 17.90
CA SER A 132 -6.94 -12.39 17.50
C SER A 132 -6.83 -11.23 16.53
N GLU A 133 -7.91 -10.96 15.80
CA GLU A 133 -8.01 -9.80 14.91
C GLU A 133 -7.84 -8.49 15.70
N GLN A 134 -8.27 -8.49 16.96
CA GLN A 134 -8.24 -7.30 17.82
C GLN A 134 -6.82 -6.94 18.23
N GLN A 135 -6.00 -7.95 18.54
CA GLN A 135 -4.57 -7.78 18.80
C GLN A 135 -3.84 -7.28 17.55
N PHE A 136 -4.14 -7.85 16.39
CA PHE A 136 -3.58 -7.42 15.11
C PHE A 136 -3.95 -5.96 14.79
N ALA A 137 -5.24 -5.64 14.85
CA ALA A 137 -5.76 -4.30 14.57
C ALA A 137 -5.25 -3.27 15.58
N SER A 138 -4.94 -3.66 16.82
CA SER A 138 -4.40 -2.75 17.82
C SER A 138 -3.05 -2.16 17.44
N VAL A 139 -2.18 -2.95 16.79
CA VAL A 139 -0.89 -2.47 16.28
C VAL A 139 -1.13 -1.51 15.11
N LEU A 140 -2.06 -1.83 14.20
CA LEU A 140 -2.40 -0.93 13.09
C LEU A 140 -3.00 0.39 13.60
N ALA A 141 -3.89 0.35 14.58
CA ALA A 141 -4.49 1.54 15.18
C ALA A 141 -3.43 2.42 15.87
N HIS A 142 -2.45 1.80 16.52
CA HIS A 142 -1.29 2.48 17.10
C HIS A 142 -0.46 3.20 16.02
N GLU A 143 -0.17 2.53 14.91
CA GLU A 143 0.54 3.15 13.77
C GLU A 143 -0.26 4.30 13.13
N LEU A 144 -1.58 4.14 12.96
CA LEU A 144 -2.44 5.21 12.47
C LEU A 144 -2.47 6.40 13.42
N ALA A 145 -2.39 6.18 14.73
CA ALA A 145 -2.25 7.24 15.72
C ALA A 145 -0.90 7.98 15.59
N HIS A 146 0.21 7.28 15.33
CA HIS A 146 1.48 7.96 15.03
C HIS A 146 1.38 8.88 13.81
N LEU A 147 0.71 8.40 12.76
CA LEU A 147 0.51 9.15 11.52
C LEU A 147 -0.40 10.36 11.75
N SER A 148 -1.55 10.18 12.42
CA SER A 148 -2.52 11.25 12.68
C SER A 148 -1.93 12.35 13.57
N GLN A 149 -1.17 11.96 14.58
CA GLN A 149 -0.53 12.88 15.50
C GLN A 149 0.78 13.47 14.96
N ARG A 150 1.12 13.18 13.69
CA ARG A 150 2.34 13.62 12.98
C ARG A 150 3.59 13.46 13.84
N HIS A 151 3.69 12.35 14.58
CA HIS A 151 4.80 12.11 15.52
C HIS A 151 6.16 12.17 14.83
N PHE A 152 6.23 11.68 13.60
CA PHE A 152 7.44 11.78 12.78
C PHE A 152 7.83 13.25 12.52
N ALA A 153 6.92 14.08 12.00
CA ALA A 153 7.23 15.47 11.66
C ALA A 153 7.61 16.28 12.91
N ARG A 154 6.83 16.15 13.99
CA ARG A 154 7.11 16.81 15.28
C ARG A 154 8.50 16.46 15.81
N ARG A 155 8.95 15.21 15.61
CA ARG A 155 10.29 14.78 16.03
C ARG A 155 11.39 15.43 15.22
N VAL A 156 11.28 15.42 13.90
CA VAL A 156 12.30 16.02 13.01
C VAL A 156 12.45 17.51 13.32
N GLU A 157 11.34 18.18 13.61
CA GLU A 157 11.31 19.58 14.04
C GLU A 157 11.99 19.79 15.40
N GLN A 158 11.69 18.96 16.41
CA GLN A 158 12.32 19.03 17.73
C GLN A 158 13.84 18.82 17.70
N GLN A 159 14.35 18.08 16.73
CA GLN A 159 15.78 17.86 16.57
C GLN A 159 16.49 19.03 15.85
N GLU A 160 15.75 20.06 15.41
CA GLU A 160 16.23 21.12 14.51
C GLU A 160 16.93 20.57 13.26
N ALA A 161 16.62 19.32 12.90
CA ALA A 161 17.41 18.51 11.99
C ALA A 161 16.69 18.29 10.66
N SER A 162 16.14 19.36 10.07
CA SER A 162 15.51 19.32 8.74
C SER A 162 16.52 19.23 7.58
N THR A 163 17.68 18.61 7.80
CA THR A 163 18.69 18.48 6.75
C THR A 163 18.36 17.30 5.83
N PRO A 164 18.66 17.40 4.52
CA PRO A 164 18.47 16.28 3.59
C PRO A 164 19.19 15.00 4.02
N MET A 165 20.35 15.12 4.66
CA MET A 165 21.14 13.97 5.14
C MET A 165 20.47 13.25 6.31
N THR A 166 19.85 14.01 7.22
CA THR A 166 19.03 13.49 8.31
C THR A 166 17.84 12.69 7.78
N ILE A 167 17.13 13.24 6.79
CA ILE A 167 15.99 12.56 6.13
C ILE A 167 16.45 11.28 5.42
N ALA A 168 17.56 11.34 4.68
CA ALA A 168 18.12 10.16 4.02
C ALA A 168 18.51 9.06 5.02
N GLY A 169 19.12 9.41 6.16
CA GLY A 169 19.45 8.47 7.23
C GLY A 169 18.22 7.79 7.84
N MET A 170 17.11 8.52 8.00
CA MET A 170 15.84 7.94 8.47
C MET A 170 15.23 6.99 7.46
N ILE A 171 15.18 7.36 6.18
CA ILE A 171 14.67 6.50 5.11
C ILE A 171 15.48 5.20 5.09
N ALA A 172 16.82 5.29 5.16
CA ALA A 172 17.68 4.13 5.27
C ALA A 172 17.34 3.27 6.50
N GLY A 173 17.10 3.88 7.66
CA GLY A 173 16.70 3.19 8.87
C GLY A 173 15.36 2.46 8.77
N ILE A 174 14.32 3.07 8.18
CA ILE A 174 13.02 2.42 7.93
C ILE A 174 13.17 1.22 6.99
N VAL A 175 13.99 1.36 5.97
CA VAL A 175 14.25 0.27 5.03
C VAL A 175 15.02 -0.85 5.73
N LEU A 176 16.01 -0.51 6.55
CA LEU A 176 16.76 -1.46 7.37
C LEU A 176 15.89 -2.21 8.40
N SER A 177 14.88 -1.56 8.97
CA SER A 177 13.93 -2.23 9.89
C SER A 177 12.88 -3.08 9.16
N ALA A 178 12.61 -2.77 7.89
CA ALA A 178 11.78 -3.60 7.01
C ALA A 178 12.55 -4.82 6.49
N VAL A 179 13.85 -4.71 6.17
CA VAL A 179 14.65 -5.85 5.72
C VAL A 179 15.08 -6.71 6.91
N THR A 180 14.77 -8.00 6.87
CA THR A 180 15.21 -8.95 7.89
C THR A 180 16.73 -9.00 8.01
N GLN A 181 17.21 -9.35 9.21
CA GLN A 181 18.62 -9.48 9.64
C GLN A 181 19.48 -10.51 8.86
N SER A 182 19.26 -10.73 7.55
CA SER A 182 20.15 -11.52 6.71
C SER A 182 21.33 -10.67 6.22
N ASP A 183 22.29 -10.47 7.11
CA ASP A 183 23.75 -10.32 6.96
C ASP A 183 24.40 -9.39 5.91
N ILE A 184 23.68 -8.75 4.98
CA ILE A 184 24.32 -7.99 3.89
C ILE A 184 24.16 -6.46 4.08
N GLY A 185 23.07 -5.99 4.69
CA GLY A 185 22.79 -4.55 4.86
C GLY A 185 23.35 -3.93 6.15
N ILE A 186 23.25 -4.63 7.28
CA ILE A 186 23.62 -4.10 8.60
C ILE A 186 25.14 -4.14 8.83
N ALA A 187 25.86 -5.11 8.26
CA ALA A 187 27.30 -5.24 8.44
C ALA A 187 28.09 -4.02 7.91
N ALA A 188 27.56 -3.30 6.92
CA ALA A 188 28.19 -2.09 6.38
C ALA A 188 28.01 -0.84 7.27
N ILE A 189 27.03 -0.84 8.18
CA ILE A 189 26.64 0.29 9.05
C ILE A 189 26.87 -0.05 10.55
N ALA A 190 27.24 -1.30 10.85
CA ALA A 190 27.42 -1.82 12.19
C ALA A 190 28.47 -1.01 12.98
N GLY A 191 27.99 -0.24 13.97
CA GLY A 191 28.78 0.68 14.78
C GLY A 191 27.92 1.78 15.40
N THR A 192 28.56 2.89 15.81
CA THR A 192 27.87 4.06 16.40
C THR A 192 26.83 4.69 15.46
N GLN A 193 26.98 4.53 14.15
CA GLN A 193 26.06 5.06 13.14
C GLN A 193 24.71 4.32 13.15
N ALA A 194 24.69 2.99 13.25
CA ALA A 194 23.45 2.22 13.38
C ALA A 194 22.68 2.58 14.65
N MET A 195 23.38 2.74 15.78
CA MET A 195 22.76 3.17 17.05
C MET A 195 22.20 4.60 16.96
N ALA A 196 22.89 5.51 16.28
CA ALA A 196 22.40 6.85 16.05
C ALA A 196 21.12 6.86 15.19
N ILE A 197 21.07 6.04 14.13
CA ILE A 197 19.87 5.86 13.29
C ILE A 197 18.72 5.25 14.10
N GLN A 198 18.98 4.22 14.90
CA GLN A 198 17.95 3.59 15.73
C GLN A 198 17.38 4.57 16.77
N ASN A 199 18.23 5.31 17.48
CA ASN A 199 17.81 6.36 18.41
C ASN A 199 17.03 7.48 17.72
N MET A 200 17.29 7.69 16.43
CA MET A 200 16.56 8.63 15.62
C MET A 200 15.15 8.15 15.27
N LEU A 201 14.93 6.84 15.12
CA LEU A 201 13.62 6.26 14.83
C LEU A 201 12.76 6.03 16.09
N ALA A 202 13.37 5.72 17.23
CA ALA A 202 12.66 5.27 18.45
C ALA A 202 11.79 6.33 19.12
N TYR A 203 10.47 6.25 19.09
CA TYR A 203 9.58 7.32 19.59
C TYR A 203 9.77 7.65 21.08
N SER A 204 9.46 8.90 21.44
CA SER A 204 9.52 9.35 22.83
C SER A 204 8.41 8.69 23.66
N ARG A 205 8.63 8.54 24.97
CA ARG A 205 7.61 7.97 25.87
C ARG A 205 6.27 8.72 25.83
N ALA A 206 6.31 10.04 25.62
CA ALA A 206 5.11 10.86 25.50
C ALA A 206 4.35 10.57 24.19
N HIS A 207 5.06 10.40 23.07
CA HIS A 207 4.45 10.01 21.80
C HIS A 207 3.83 8.62 21.86
N GLU A 208 4.50 7.67 22.52
CA GLU A 208 3.97 6.32 22.72
C GLU A 208 2.69 6.32 23.57
N GLN A 209 2.64 7.08 24.67
CA GLN A 209 1.43 7.21 25.49
C GLN A 209 0.28 7.92 24.74
N GLU A 210 0.60 8.92 23.92
CA GLU A 210 -0.37 9.61 23.08
C GLU A 210 -0.94 8.65 22.01
N ALA A 211 -0.08 7.88 21.35
CA ALA A 211 -0.46 6.89 20.35
C ALA A 211 -1.26 5.74 20.95
N ASP A 212 -0.89 5.24 22.14
CA ASP A 212 -1.66 4.22 22.86
C ASP A 212 -3.11 4.69 23.10
N ARG A 213 -3.27 5.91 23.64
CA ARG A 213 -4.59 6.48 23.92
C ARG A 213 -5.42 6.64 22.65
N VAL A 214 -4.86 7.30 21.63
CA VAL A 214 -5.58 7.54 20.35
C VAL A 214 -5.85 6.23 19.62
N GLY A 215 -4.92 5.28 19.63
CA GLY A 215 -5.09 3.96 19.03
C GLY A 215 -6.25 3.18 19.67
N MET A 216 -6.40 3.23 21.00
CA MET A 216 -7.55 2.63 21.68
C MET A 216 -8.88 3.31 21.33
N GLU A 217 -8.88 4.64 21.15
CA GLU A 217 -10.05 5.40 20.68
C GLU A 217 -10.43 4.96 19.26
N ILE A 218 -9.45 4.85 18.35
CA ILE A 218 -9.65 4.36 16.97
C ILE A 218 -10.28 2.95 16.98
N LEU A 219 -9.77 2.03 17.80
CA LEU A 219 -10.33 0.68 17.92
C LEU A 219 -11.79 0.71 18.37
N ALA A 220 -12.08 1.44 19.45
CA ALA A 220 -13.42 1.53 20.02
C ALA A 220 -14.44 2.11 19.02
N ASP A 221 -14.05 3.18 18.34
CA ASP A 221 -14.88 3.88 17.36
C ASP A 221 -15.07 3.05 16.07
N ALA A 222 -14.07 2.25 15.70
CA ALA A 222 -14.17 1.28 14.60
C ALA A 222 -14.97 0.00 14.98
N GLY A 223 -15.48 -0.09 16.21
CA GLY A 223 -16.25 -1.23 16.70
C GLY A 223 -15.42 -2.48 16.98
N LEU A 224 -14.11 -2.33 17.18
CA LEU A 224 -13.19 -3.38 17.62
C LEU A 224 -13.00 -3.32 19.15
N ASP A 225 -12.47 -4.37 19.78
CA ASP A 225 -12.22 -4.37 21.23
C ASP A 225 -10.86 -3.71 21.56
N PRO A 226 -10.84 -2.58 22.30
CA PRO A 226 -9.59 -1.94 22.72
C PRO A 226 -8.72 -2.82 23.64
N ARG A 227 -9.29 -3.89 24.23
CA ARG A 227 -8.53 -4.87 25.03
C ARG A 227 -7.48 -5.63 24.22
N GLY A 228 -7.62 -5.68 22.89
CA GLY A 228 -6.60 -6.25 22.02
C GLY A 228 -5.22 -5.57 22.17
N MET A 229 -5.17 -4.28 22.53
CA MET A 229 -3.91 -3.55 22.69
C MET A 229 -3.07 -4.03 23.90
N PRO A 230 -3.57 -4.01 25.16
CA PRO A 230 -2.81 -4.53 26.28
C PRO A 230 -2.47 -6.02 26.12
N GLU A 231 -3.36 -6.83 25.52
CA GLU A 231 -3.08 -8.24 25.23
C GLU A 231 -1.92 -8.41 24.26
N MET A 232 -1.86 -7.62 23.19
CA MET A 232 -0.74 -7.64 22.24
C MET A 232 0.56 -7.19 22.89
N PHE A 233 0.52 -6.17 23.75
CA PHE A 233 1.71 -5.73 24.51
C PHE A 233 2.23 -6.84 25.43
N GLU A 234 1.35 -7.60 26.09
CA GLU A 234 1.74 -8.74 26.89
C GLU A 234 2.41 -9.84 26.05
N ILE A 235 1.90 -10.11 24.84
CA ILE A 235 2.52 -11.03 23.89
C ILE A 235 3.94 -10.58 23.57
N MET A 236 4.13 -9.31 23.21
CA MET A 236 5.45 -8.74 22.91
C MET A 236 6.40 -8.80 24.13
N MET A 237 5.91 -8.50 25.33
CA MET A 237 6.70 -8.61 26.57
C MET A 237 7.13 -10.05 26.87
N ARG A 238 6.22 -11.02 26.70
CA ARG A 238 6.55 -12.44 26.91
C ARG A 238 7.60 -12.90 25.92
N GLN A 239 7.46 -12.54 24.64
CA GLN A 239 8.44 -12.91 23.62
C GLN A 239 9.83 -12.31 23.87
N ASN A 240 9.90 -11.03 24.25
CA ASN A 240 11.17 -10.39 24.57
C ASN A 240 11.91 -11.11 25.73
N ARG A 241 11.16 -11.62 26.73
CA ARG A 241 11.75 -12.44 27.81
C ARG A 241 12.27 -13.79 27.33
N LEU A 242 11.58 -14.43 26.38
CA LEU A 242 11.94 -15.76 25.86
C LEU A 242 13.12 -15.72 24.88
N GLN A 243 13.26 -14.63 24.12
CA GLN A 243 14.29 -14.48 23.07
C GLN A 243 15.67 -14.01 23.58
N GLY A 244 15.84 -13.86 24.91
CA GLY A 244 17.15 -13.80 25.58
C GLY A 244 18.22 -12.92 24.90
N ASN A 245 17.97 -11.61 24.83
CA ASN A 245 18.80 -10.52 24.24
C ASN A 245 18.48 -10.08 22.81
N ARG A 246 17.52 -10.71 22.10
CA ARG A 246 17.02 -10.16 20.82
C ARG A 246 15.71 -9.41 21.05
N VAL A 247 15.78 -8.08 21.11
CA VAL A 247 14.60 -7.22 21.21
C VAL A 247 13.85 -7.30 19.87
N PRO A 248 12.54 -7.60 19.85
CA PRO A 248 11.73 -7.54 18.64
C PRO A 248 11.88 -6.19 17.94
N GLU A 249 11.95 -6.17 16.61
CA GLU A 249 12.21 -4.93 15.84
C GLU A 249 11.19 -3.83 16.14
N TYR A 250 9.91 -4.19 16.28
CA TYR A 250 8.87 -3.24 16.70
C TYR A 250 9.20 -2.53 18.03
N LEU A 251 9.81 -3.24 18.99
CA LEU A 251 10.17 -2.66 20.29
C LEU A 251 11.42 -1.76 20.23
N SER A 252 12.21 -1.87 19.15
CA SER A 252 13.33 -0.96 18.89
C SER A 252 12.84 0.45 18.54
N THR A 253 11.72 0.56 17.81
CA THR A 253 11.10 1.85 17.47
C THR A 253 9.99 2.28 18.44
N HIS A 254 9.34 1.32 19.11
CA HIS A 254 8.25 1.54 20.08
C HIS A 254 8.60 0.94 21.46
N PRO A 255 9.42 1.62 22.28
CA PRO A 255 9.88 1.07 23.56
C PRO A 255 8.71 0.77 24.51
N LEU A 256 8.43 -0.53 24.70
CA LEU A 256 7.36 -0.98 25.59
C LEU A 256 7.84 -1.06 27.05
N THR A 257 7.06 -0.50 27.97
CA THR A 257 7.34 -0.50 29.41
C THR A 257 6.19 -1.09 30.20
N GLN A 258 6.44 -1.58 31.42
CA GLN A 258 5.39 -2.08 32.31
C GLN A 258 4.33 -1.00 32.60
N ASN A 259 4.72 0.28 32.63
CA ASN A 259 3.79 1.39 32.83
C ASN A 259 2.81 1.54 31.67
N ARG A 260 3.27 1.37 30.42
CA ARG A 260 2.39 1.40 29.25
C ARG A 260 1.38 0.25 29.28
N VAL A 261 1.82 -0.97 29.60
CA VAL A 261 0.91 -2.13 29.72
C VAL A 261 -0.15 -1.90 30.81
N SER A 262 0.26 -1.36 31.96
CA SER A 262 -0.70 -1.05 33.04
C SER A 262 -1.64 0.08 32.66
N ASP A 263 -1.16 1.13 31.99
CA ASP A 263 -1.99 2.25 31.53
C ASP A 263 -3.02 1.82 30.48
N THR A 264 -2.60 1.08 29.45
CA THR A 264 -3.52 0.58 28.42
C THR A 264 -4.53 -0.41 29.00
N ARG A 265 -4.14 -1.27 29.94
CA ARG A 265 -5.10 -2.14 30.65
C ARG A 265 -6.12 -1.33 31.46
N ASN A 266 -5.68 -0.32 32.20
CA ASN A 266 -6.58 0.53 32.98
C ASN A 266 -7.54 1.31 32.08
N ARG A 267 -7.10 1.77 30.91
CA ARG A 267 -7.96 2.41 29.91
C ARG A 267 -8.93 1.43 29.28
N ALA A 268 -8.51 0.21 28.98
CA ALA A 268 -9.35 -0.80 28.34
C ALA A 268 -10.59 -1.11 29.19
N GLU A 269 -10.45 -1.12 30.51
CA GLU A 269 -11.57 -1.31 31.44
C GLU A 269 -12.54 -0.12 31.50
N GLN A 270 -12.18 1.06 30.98
CA GLN A 270 -13.10 2.21 30.86
C GLN A 270 -14.01 2.10 29.63
N TYR A 271 -13.63 1.29 28.64
CA TYR A 271 -14.47 1.02 27.48
C TYR A 271 -15.54 -0.03 27.81
N PRO A 272 -16.77 0.12 27.28
CA PRO A 272 -17.82 -0.89 27.42
C PRO A 272 -17.32 -2.26 26.99
N ARG A 273 -17.62 -3.30 27.77
CA ARG A 273 -17.38 -4.68 27.34
C ARG A 273 -18.35 -5.02 26.22
N ARG A 274 -17.80 -5.34 25.05
CA ARG A 274 -18.53 -5.85 23.89
C ARG A 274 -17.91 -7.19 23.53
N ASP A 275 -18.74 -8.17 23.25
CA ASP A 275 -18.28 -9.44 22.69
C ASP A 275 -18.04 -9.23 21.19
N VAL A 276 -16.81 -8.87 20.83
CA VAL A 276 -16.41 -8.63 19.44
C VAL A 276 -15.75 -9.90 18.92
N ALA A 277 -16.48 -10.65 18.12
CA ALA A 277 -15.93 -11.83 17.46
C ALA A 277 -14.93 -11.42 16.37
N ASP A 278 -13.80 -12.13 16.33
CA ASP A 278 -12.85 -12.03 15.21
C ASP A 278 -13.50 -12.40 13.88
N ALA A 279 -13.16 -11.66 12.83
CA ALA A 279 -13.45 -12.07 11.47
C ALA A 279 -12.78 -13.42 11.15
N GLN A 280 -13.54 -14.34 10.57
CA GLN A 280 -13.00 -15.60 10.06
C GLN A 280 -11.82 -15.36 9.10
N GLU A 281 -11.91 -14.31 8.28
CA GLU A 281 -10.91 -13.98 7.27
C GLU A 281 -9.52 -13.71 7.86
N TYR A 282 -9.44 -13.06 9.03
CA TYR A 282 -8.18 -12.87 9.73
C TYR A 282 -7.50 -14.21 10.02
N HIS A 283 -8.27 -15.17 10.52
CA HIS A 283 -7.76 -16.49 10.87
C HIS A 283 -7.35 -17.29 9.63
N LEU A 284 -8.06 -17.15 8.50
CA LEU A 284 -7.66 -17.77 7.23
C LEU A 284 -6.32 -17.21 6.75
N VAL A 285 -6.18 -15.88 6.68
CA VAL A 285 -4.94 -15.23 6.27
C VAL A 285 -3.78 -15.56 7.21
N ARG A 286 -4.04 -15.61 8.52
CA ARG A 286 -3.08 -16.06 9.52
C ARG A 286 -2.62 -17.49 9.25
N SER A 287 -3.52 -18.43 8.99
CA SER A 287 -3.15 -19.82 8.64
C SER A 287 -2.37 -19.91 7.33
N ARG A 288 -2.73 -19.11 6.31
CA ARG A 288 -1.96 -19.01 5.05
C ARG A 288 -0.52 -18.56 5.30
N LEU A 289 -0.33 -17.56 6.16
CA LEU A 289 1.01 -17.07 6.52
C LEU A 289 1.78 -18.04 7.43
N GLN A 290 1.11 -18.76 8.32
CA GLN A 290 1.74 -19.84 9.10
C GLN A 290 2.34 -20.90 8.16
N VAL A 291 1.62 -21.29 7.11
CA VAL A 291 2.15 -22.20 6.09
C VAL A 291 3.31 -21.56 5.34
N ARG A 292 3.23 -20.27 4.97
CA ARG A 292 4.32 -19.54 4.29
C ARG A 292 5.64 -19.64 5.05
N TYR A 293 5.60 -19.37 6.36
CA TYR A 293 6.77 -19.34 7.24
C TYR A 293 7.12 -20.69 7.88
N ALA A 294 6.43 -21.77 7.54
CA ALA A 294 6.79 -23.10 7.97
C ALA A 294 8.16 -23.51 7.42
N LYS A 295 8.93 -24.27 8.20
CA LYS A 295 10.27 -24.73 7.82
C LYS A 295 10.25 -25.62 6.57
N ALA A 296 9.20 -26.40 6.41
CA ALA A 296 8.93 -27.25 5.25
C ALA A 296 7.42 -27.44 5.09
N PRO A 297 6.90 -27.64 3.85
CA PRO A 297 5.48 -27.89 3.61
C PRO A 297 4.94 -29.11 4.39
N GLU A 298 5.70 -30.19 4.49
CA GLU A 298 5.30 -31.43 5.16
C GLU A 298 5.12 -31.21 6.67
N VAL A 299 6.01 -30.42 7.27
CA VAL A 299 5.91 -30.02 8.68
C VAL A 299 4.65 -29.19 8.91
N ALA A 300 4.27 -28.33 7.95
CA ALA A 300 3.02 -27.59 8.04
C ALA A 300 1.81 -28.53 7.99
N VAL A 301 1.80 -29.51 7.07
CA VAL A 301 0.73 -30.52 6.98
C VAL A 301 0.56 -31.26 8.31
N GLU A 302 1.65 -31.76 8.90
CA GLU A 302 1.62 -32.42 10.20
C GLU A 302 1.10 -31.49 11.30
N THR A 303 1.62 -30.26 11.37
CA THR A 303 1.22 -29.26 12.37
C THR A 303 -0.29 -28.97 12.32
N PHE A 304 -0.85 -28.76 11.13
CA PHE A 304 -2.28 -28.47 10.97
C PHE A 304 -3.16 -29.71 11.25
N ARG A 305 -2.70 -30.92 10.91
CA ARG A 305 -3.39 -32.17 11.31
C ARG A 305 -3.41 -32.34 12.82
N ASP A 306 -2.31 -32.06 13.50
CA ASP A 306 -2.23 -32.09 14.97
C ASP A 306 -3.16 -31.06 15.60
N TYR A 307 -3.25 -29.85 15.03
CA TYR A 307 -4.21 -28.85 15.48
C TYR A 307 -5.65 -29.32 15.34
N LEU A 308 -6.03 -30.03 14.28
CA LEU A 308 -7.41 -30.54 14.13
C LEU A 308 -7.76 -31.69 15.08
N GLN A 309 -6.77 -32.36 15.66
CA GLN A 309 -6.98 -33.47 16.61
C GLN A 309 -7.15 -32.99 18.06
N ARG A 310 -6.87 -31.73 18.35
CA ARG A 310 -6.97 -31.21 19.71
C ARG A 310 -8.46 -31.02 20.10
N PRO A 311 -8.86 -31.38 21.33
CA PRO A 311 -10.24 -31.18 21.78
C PRO A 311 -10.64 -29.70 21.90
N ASP A 312 -9.67 -28.82 22.09
CA ASP A 312 -9.82 -27.38 22.33
C ASP A 312 -9.50 -26.53 21.10
N THR A 313 -9.55 -27.11 19.89
CA THR A 313 -9.24 -26.39 18.65
C THR A 313 -10.18 -25.23 18.40
N GLU A 314 -9.65 -24.03 18.56
CA GLU A 314 -10.33 -22.82 18.14
C GLU A 314 -10.23 -22.65 16.62
N LYS A 315 -11.31 -22.13 16.01
CA LYS A 315 -11.40 -21.80 14.58
C LYS A 315 -11.04 -22.98 13.64
N PRO A 316 -11.71 -24.15 13.78
CA PRO A 316 -11.37 -25.37 13.02
C PRO A 316 -11.36 -25.15 11.49
N ASP A 317 -12.25 -24.32 10.94
CA ASP A 317 -12.30 -24.03 9.51
C ASP A 317 -11.02 -23.31 9.01
N ALA A 318 -10.42 -22.45 9.84
CA ALA A 318 -9.15 -21.80 9.50
C ALA A 318 -7.97 -22.76 9.57
N ILE A 319 -7.99 -23.67 10.54
CA ILE A 319 -7.00 -24.75 10.65
C ILE A 319 -7.11 -25.71 9.45
N ARG A 320 -8.32 -26.11 9.07
CA ARG A 320 -8.58 -26.94 7.87
C ARG A 320 -8.15 -26.22 6.59
N TYR A 321 -8.42 -24.93 6.49
CA TYR A 321 -7.91 -24.12 5.38
C TYR A 321 -6.38 -24.07 5.34
N GLY A 322 -5.72 -23.88 6.50
CA GLY A 322 -4.27 -23.96 6.62
C GLY A 322 -3.71 -25.32 6.20
N LEU A 323 -4.39 -26.42 6.55
CA LEU A 323 -4.07 -27.75 6.07
C LEU A 323 -4.14 -27.83 4.55
N ALA A 324 -5.21 -27.32 3.92
CA ALA A 324 -5.32 -27.30 2.47
C ALA A 324 -4.18 -26.52 1.80
N VAL A 325 -3.83 -25.33 2.32
CA VAL A 325 -2.69 -24.53 1.81
C VAL A 325 -1.37 -25.29 1.96
N ALA A 326 -1.16 -26.01 3.08
CA ALA A 326 0.01 -26.85 3.29
C ALA A 326 0.06 -28.06 2.34
N LEU A 327 -1.10 -28.67 2.05
CA LEU A 327 -1.24 -29.78 1.11
C LEU A 327 -0.90 -29.34 -0.32
N ILE A 328 -1.37 -28.16 -0.76
CA ILE A 328 -0.96 -27.57 -2.05
C ILE A 328 0.56 -27.44 -2.11
N ARG A 329 1.18 -26.80 -1.10
CA ARG A 329 2.64 -26.58 -1.09
C ARG A 329 3.47 -27.86 -1.01
N SER A 330 2.93 -28.95 -0.47
CA SER A 330 3.58 -30.26 -0.39
C SER A 330 3.31 -31.15 -1.61
N GLY A 331 2.56 -30.65 -2.61
CA GLY A 331 2.22 -31.38 -3.82
C GLY A 331 1.04 -32.34 -3.68
N ASN A 332 0.37 -32.37 -2.53
CA ASN A 332 -0.78 -33.23 -2.24
C ASN A 332 -2.10 -32.56 -2.67
N HIS A 333 -2.18 -32.19 -3.95
CA HIS A 333 -3.25 -31.36 -4.50
C HIS A 333 -4.65 -31.99 -4.40
N ASP A 334 -4.77 -33.32 -4.58
CA ASP A 334 -6.07 -34.01 -4.48
C ASP A 334 -6.68 -33.89 -3.08
N ASP A 335 -5.85 -34.03 -2.04
CA ASP A 335 -6.32 -33.88 -0.67
C ASP A 335 -6.60 -32.42 -0.34
N ALA A 336 -5.80 -31.47 -0.87
CA ALA A 336 -6.10 -30.05 -0.72
C ALA A 336 -7.47 -29.67 -1.32
N ILE A 337 -7.77 -30.19 -2.51
CA ILE A 337 -9.06 -29.96 -3.19
C ILE A 337 -10.20 -30.49 -2.33
N LYS A 338 -10.09 -31.72 -1.79
CA LYS A 338 -11.14 -32.29 -0.91
C LYS A 338 -11.38 -31.42 0.33
N GLU A 339 -10.32 -30.96 0.99
CA GLU A 339 -10.43 -30.09 2.17
C GLU A 339 -11.12 -28.75 1.82
N LEU A 340 -10.82 -28.17 0.67
CA LEU A 340 -11.42 -26.91 0.21
C LEU A 340 -12.87 -27.07 -0.26
N GLU A 341 -13.19 -28.16 -0.94
CA GLU A 341 -14.56 -28.51 -1.33
C GLU A 341 -15.44 -28.69 -0.10
N GLN A 342 -14.94 -29.38 0.94
CA GLN A 342 -15.66 -29.52 2.21
C GLN A 342 -15.90 -28.16 2.88
N LEU A 343 -14.90 -27.27 2.91
CA LEU A 343 -15.06 -25.92 3.45
C LEU A 343 -16.08 -25.08 2.65
N LEU A 344 -16.21 -25.34 1.35
CA LEU A 344 -17.18 -24.69 0.47
C LEU A 344 -18.60 -25.25 0.63
N GLU A 345 -18.79 -26.46 1.16
CA GLU A 345 -20.14 -26.96 1.51
C GLU A 345 -20.80 -26.06 2.58
N ASP A 346 -20.03 -25.68 3.60
CA ASP A 346 -20.51 -24.82 4.69
C ASP A 346 -20.45 -23.32 4.35
N SER A 347 -19.52 -22.90 3.48
CA SER A 347 -19.35 -21.49 3.07
C SER A 347 -19.19 -21.34 1.55
N PRO A 348 -20.24 -21.59 0.73
CA PRO A 348 -20.11 -21.70 -0.74
C PRO A 348 -19.61 -20.44 -1.45
N GLY A 349 -19.84 -19.26 -0.86
CA GLY A 349 -19.46 -17.98 -1.43
C GLY A 349 -18.11 -17.43 -0.97
N ARG A 350 -17.35 -18.17 -0.15
CA ARG A 350 -16.12 -17.61 0.42
C ARG A 350 -15.00 -17.52 -0.60
N ILE A 351 -14.64 -16.29 -0.94
CA ILE A 351 -13.63 -15.95 -1.96
C ILE A 351 -12.30 -16.64 -1.67
N THR A 352 -11.83 -16.60 -0.42
CA THR A 352 -10.55 -17.21 0.01
C THR A 352 -10.47 -18.70 -0.28
N TYR A 353 -11.57 -19.43 -0.12
CA TYR A 353 -11.65 -20.85 -0.45
C TYR A 353 -11.69 -21.07 -1.97
N GLN A 354 -12.50 -20.30 -2.70
CA GLN A 354 -12.61 -20.41 -4.16
C GLN A 354 -11.29 -20.09 -4.87
N VAL A 355 -10.60 -19.03 -4.45
CA VAL A 355 -9.29 -18.62 -4.99
C VAL A 355 -8.23 -19.68 -4.69
N THR A 356 -8.20 -20.22 -3.47
CA THR A 356 -7.23 -21.26 -3.09
C THR A 356 -7.56 -22.61 -3.75
N LEU A 357 -8.83 -22.91 -4.01
CA LEU A 357 -9.24 -24.08 -4.78
C LEU A 357 -8.77 -23.97 -6.24
N ALA A 358 -8.92 -22.80 -6.85
CA ALA A 358 -8.37 -22.53 -8.17
C ALA A 358 -6.84 -22.65 -8.20
N GLU A 359 -6.15 -22.19 -7.15
CA GLU A 359 -4.70 -22.39 -6.98
C GLU A 359 -4.34 -23.89 -7.04
N ALA A 360 -5.03 -24.74 -6.28
CA ALA A 360 -4.80 -26.19 -6.31
C ALA A 360 -5.11 -26.82 -7.68
N MET A 361 -6.14 -26.35 -8.37
CA MET A 361 -6.51 -26.83 -9.71
C MET A 361 -5.47 -26.45 -10.77
N ILE A 362 -4.87 -25.26 -10.69
CA ILE A 362 -3.81 -24.82 -11.60
C ILE A 362 -2.60 -25.76 -11.50
N GLU A 363 -2.19 -26.14 -10.29
CA GLU A 363 -1.06 -27.06 -10.08
C GLU A 363 -1.32 -28.47 -10.64
N GLN A 364 -2.57 -28.82 -10.93
CA GLN A 364 -2.98 -30.06 -11.62
C GLN A 364 -3.29 -29.87 -13.12
N ASP A 365 -2.97 -28.71 -13.71
CA ASP A 365 -3.32 -28.35 -15.10
C ASP A 365 -4.84 -28.36 -15.38
N ARG A 366 -5.67 -28.23 -14.34
CA ARG A 366 -7.15 -28.19 -14.42
C ARG A 366 -7.65 -26.77 -14.69
N LEU A 367 -7.07 -26.11 -15.70
CA LEU A 367 -7.27 -24.68 -15.96
C LEU A 367 -8.72 -24.31 -16.29
N ASP A 368 -9.45 -25.16 -17.02
CA ASP A 368 -10.86 -24.91 -17.37
C ASP A 368 -11.78 -24.91 -16.15
N GLN A 369 -11.51 -25.80 -15.20
CA GLN A 369 -12.27 -25.86 -13.96
C GLN A 369 -11.97 -24.66 -13.07
N ALA A 370 -10.68 -24.33 -12.90
CA ALA A 370 -10.26 -23.13 -12.17
C ALA A 370 -10.90 -21.86 -12.77
N ARG A 371 -10.91 -21.75 -14.11
CA ARG A 371 -11.57 -20.65 -14.82
C ARG A 371 -13.06 -20.59 -14.53
N GLY A 372 -13.75 -21.73 -14.58
CA GLY A 372 -15.18 -21.83 -14.32
C GLY A 372 -15.56 -21.32 -12.94
N ILE A 373 -14.91 -21.83 -11.88
CA ILE A 373 -15.25 -21.43 -10.50
C ILE A 373 -14.97 -19.93 -10.26
N LEU A 374 -13.89 -19.41 -10.82
CA LEU A 374 -13.50 -18.01 -10.63
C LEU A 374 -14.40 -17.05 -11.40
N HIS A 375 -14.90 -17.42 -12.58
CA HIS A 375 -15.88 -16.62 -13.30
C HIS A 375 -17.18 -16.50 -12.52
N GLU A 376 -17.72 -17.60 -12.02
CA GLU A 376 -18.92 -17.57 -11.17
C GLU A 376 -18.70 -16.74 -9.90
N ALA A 377 -17.51 -16.83 -9.30
CA ALA A 377 -17.14 -16.01 -8.15
C ALA A 377 -17.06 -14.52 -8.51
N LEU A 378 -16.49 -14.17 -9.67
CA LEU A 378 -16.35 -12.79 -10.14
C LEU A 378 -17.72 -12.17 -10.50
N ASP A 379 -18.63 -12.95 -11.08
CA ASP A 379 -19.97 -12.50 -11.43
C ASP A 379 -20.76 -12.06 -10.19
N ARG A 380 -20.55 -12.75 -9.06
CA ARG A 380 -21.13 -12.38 -7.75
C ARG A 380 -20.37 -11.27 -7.05
N ASN A 381 -19.08 -11.09 -7.35
CA ASN A 381 -18.19 -10.13 -6.71
C ASN A 381 -17.44 -9.27 -7.74
N PRO A 382 -18.13 -8.41 -8.52
CA PRO A 382 -17.49 -7.65 -9.59
C PRO A 382 -16.35 -6.77 -9.07
N GLY A 383 -15.19 -6.86 -9.72
CA GLY A 383 -14.01 -6.06 -9.37
C GLY A 383 -13.22 -6.57 -8.15
N ASN A 384 -13.55 -7.75 -7.60
CA ASN A 384 -12.77 -8.33 -6.51
C ASN A 384 -11.33 -8.65 -6.95
N TYR A 385 -10.35 -8.14 -6.19
CA TYR A 385 -8.95 -8.23 -6.53
C TYR A 385 -8.41 -9.68 -6.52
N PRO A 386 -8.55 -10.47 -5.44
CA PRO A 386 -8.09 -11.86 -5.43
C PRO A 386 -8.61 -12.72 -6.59
N ILE A 387 -9.90 -12.61 -6.92
CA ILE A 387 -10.50 -13.39 -8.03
C ILE A 387 -9.93 -12.95 -9.37
N THR A 388 -9.87 -11.64 -9.61
CA THR A 388 -9.37 -11.08 -10.88
C THR A 388 -7.89 -11.42 -11.09
N ASP A 389 -7.10 -11.38 -10.01
CA ASP A 389 -5.69 -11.75 -10.05
C ASP A 389 -5.46 -13.23 -10.36
N MET A 390 -6.26 -14.11 -9.75
CA MET A 390 -6.20 -15.54 -10.02
C MET A 390 -6.67 -15.86 -11.44
N LEU A 391 -7.69 -15.18 -11.96
CA LEU A 391 -8.08 -15.31 -13.37
C LEU A 391 -6.97 -14.90 -14.32
N ALA A 392 -6.24 -13.82 -14.02
CA ALA A 392 -5.06 -13.45 -14.80
C ALA A 392 -3.99 -14.56 -14.78
N ARG A 393 -3.77 -15.20 -13.62
CA ARG A 393 -2.86 -16.37 -13.51
C ARG A 393 -3.35 -17.53 -14.37
N VAL A 394 -4.62 -17.92 -14.26
CA VAL A 394 -5.22 -19.02 -15.07
C VAL A 394 -5.02 -18.77 -16.57
N GLU A 395 -5.28 -17.56 -17.06
CA GLU A 395 -5.11 -17.26 -18.49
C GLU A 395 -3.64 -17.21 -18.91
N THR A 396 -2.74 -16.84 -17.99
CA THR A 396 -1.29 -16.86 -18.24
C THR A 396 -0.80 -18.30 -18.41
N GLU A 397 -1.18 -19.20 -17.50
CA GLU A 397 -0.84 -20.63 -17.58
C GLU A 397 -1.46 -21.31 -18.81
N ALA A 398 -2.65 -20.85 -19.23
CA ALA A 398 -3.30 -21.31 -20.46
C ALA A 398 -2.65 -20.78 -21.75
N GLY A 399 -1.64 -19.89 -21.64
CA GLY A 399 -1.02 -19.23 -22.78
C GLY A 399 -1.88 -18.14 -23.44
N ASN A 400 -3.00 -17.77 -22.82
CA ASN A 400 -3.95 -16.77 -23.31
C ASN A 400 -3.52 -15.35 -22.91
N GLY A 401 -2.42 -14.88 -23.50
CA GLY A 401 -1.81 -13.58 -23.20
C GLY A 401 -2.77 -12.39 -23.29
N GLU A 402 -3.66 -12.37 -24.29
CA GLU A 402 -4.65 -11.30 -24.46
C GLU A 402 -5.62 -11.21 -23.28
N ARG A 403 -6.20 -12.34 -22.86
CA ARG A 403 -7.13 -12.38 -21.71
C ARG A 403 -6.43 -12.10 -20.39
N ALA A 404 -5.21 -12.59 -20.21
CA ALA A 404 -4.40 -12.27 -19.05
C ALA A 404 -4.13 -10.75 -18.96
N ALA A 405 -3.77 -10.12 -20.08
CA ALA A 405 -3.55 -8.69 -20.15
C ALA A 405 -4.82 -7.88 -19.85
N ASP A 406 -6.00 -8.33 -20.30
CA ASP A 406 -7.28 -7.67 -20.00
C ASP A 406 -7.57 -7.60 -18.49
N TYR A 407 -7.34 -8.70 -17.76
CA TYR A 407 -7.49 -8.70 -16.30
C TYR A 407 -6.45 -7.82 -15.63
N LEU A 408 -5.18 -7.95 -16.02
CA LEU A 408 -4.08 -7.17 -15.44
C LEU A 408 -4.22 -5.66 -15.73
N HIS A 409 -4.79 -5.26 -16.86
CA HIS A 409 -5.11 -3.86 -17.15
C HIS A 409 -6.12 -3.27 -16.17
N ARG A 410 -7.14 -4.03 -15.78
CA ARG A 410 -8.11 -3.60 -14.76
C ARG A 410 -7.41 -3.44 -13.42
N LEU A 411 -6.60 -4.43 -13.05
CA LEU A 411 -5.86 -4.42 -11.79
C LEU A 411 -4.85 -3.28 -11.69
N THR A 412 -4.09 -2.98 -12.75
CA THR A 412 -3.12 -1.88 -12.72
C THR A 412 -3.77 -0.50 -12.77
N ARG A 413 -5.02 -0.39 -13.25
CA ARG A 413 -5.82 0.83 -13.13
C ARG A 413 -6.31 1.04 -11.69
N ASP A 414 -6.78 -0.02 -11.05
CA ASP A 414 -7.40 0.05 -9.73
C ASP A 414 -6.33 0.06 -8.61
N LEU A 415 -5.17 -0.56 -8.84
CA LEU A 415 -4.02 -0.66 -7.94
C LEU A 415 -2.72 -0.17 -8.62
N PRO A 416 -2.65 1.11 -9.06
CA PRO A 416 -1.54 1.61 -9.87
C PRO A 416 -0.19 1.63 -9.15
N HIS A 417 -0.19 1.50 -7.82
CA HIS A 417 1.00 1.53 -6.97
C HIS A 417 1.64 0.14 -6.75
N LYS A 418 1.06 -0.93 -7.32
CA LYS A 418 1.57 -2.31 -7.19
C LYS A 418 2.47 -2.67 -8.38
N GLU A 419 3.76 -2.51 -8.19
CA GLU A 419 4.81 -2.70 -9.20
C GLU A 419 4.83 -4.10 -9.83
N HIS A 420 4.54 -5.16 -9.07
CA HIS A 420 4.50 -6.53 -9.59
C HIS A 420 3.35 -6.77 -10.58
N LEU A 421 2.23 -6.05 -10.46
CA LEU A 421 1.12 -6.15 -11.42
C LEU A 421 1.49 -5.58 -12.79
N TRP A 422 2.27 -4.50 -12.80
CA TRP A 422 2.80 -3.92 -14.03
C TRP A 422 3.79 -4.85 -14.74
N LEU A 423 4.62 -5.58 -13.97
CA LEU A 423 5.53 -6.57 -14.54
C LEU A 423 4.78 -7.74 -15.17
N ARG A 424 3.80 -8.31 -14.45
CA ARG A 424 2.91 -9.37 -14.99
C ARG A 424 2.14 -8.90 -16.23
N LEU A 425 1.67 -7.64 -16.23
CA LEU A 425 1.01 -7.06 -17.40
C LEU A 425 1.93 -7.02 -18.61
N ALA A 426 3.21 -6.63 -18.42
CA ALA A 426 4.19 -6.63 -19.49
C ALA A 426 4.46 -8.06 -20.03
N GLU A 427 4.47 -9.07 -19.17
CA GLU A 427 4.62 -10.47 -19.59
C GLU A 427 3.42 -10.94 -20.42
N ALA A 428 2.20 -10.71 -19.93
CA ALA A 428 0.96 -11.05 -20.62
C ALA A 428 0.85 -10.34 -21.98
N GLN A 429 1.19 -9.05 -22.05
CA GLN A 429 1.24 -8.29 -23.31
C GLN A 429 2.32 -8.83 -24.26
N GLY A 430 3.44 -9.33 -23.74
CA GLY A 430 4.46 -10.02 -24.53
C GLY A 430 3.92 -11.30 -25.18
N MET A 431 3.19 -12.12 -24.42
CA MET A 431 2.50 -13.31 -24.94
C MET A 431 1.44 -12.94 -26.00
N ALA A 432 0.72 -11.84 -25.78
CA ALA A 432 -0.25 -11.27 -26.72
C ALA A 432 0.40 -10.58 -27.94
N ARG A 433 1.74 -10.50 -28.00
CA ARG A 433 2.49 -9.78 -29.04
C ARG A 433 2.19 -8.27 -29.11
N ASP A 434 1.66 -7.67 -28.06
CA ASP A 434 1.49 -6.22 -27.93
C ASP A 434 2.79 -5.55 -27.43
N ILE A 435 3.71 -5.32 -28.37
CA ILE A 435 5.03 -4.75 -28.07
C ILE A 435 4.94 -3.34 -27.47
N VAL A 436 3.96 -2.53 -27.89
CA VAL A 436 3.76 -1.19 -27.33
C VAL A 436 3.29 -1.28 -25.89
N GLY A 437 2.35 -2.18 -25.61
CA GLY A 437 1.91 -2.53 -24.26
C GLY A 437 3.09 -2.89 -23.36
N VAL A 438 3.93 -3.84 -23.77
CA VAL A 438 5.10 -4.30 -23.00
C VAL A 438 5.96 -3.13 -22.52
N HIS A 439 6.34 -2.24 -23.44
CA HIS A 439 7.18 -1.10 -23.11
C HIS A 439 6.47 -0.12 -22.15
N ARG A 440 5.16 0.11 -22.31
CA ARG A 440 4.40 0.97 -21.41
C ARG A 440 4.30 0.38 -20.00
N ALA A 441 3.97 -0.90 -19.88
CA ALA A 441 3.84 -1.56 -18.59
C ALA A 441 5.19 -1.63 -17.85
N ARG A 442 6.28 -1.92 -18.55
CA ARG A 442 7.65 -1.85 -17.99
C ARG A 442 8.02 -0.44 -17.55
N ALA A 443 7.64 0.59 -18.31
CA ALA A 443 7.91 1.97 -17.90
C ALA A 443 7.23 2.32 -16.57
N GLU A 444 5.98 1.90 -16.36
CA GLU A 444 5.29 2.15 -15.09
C GLU A 444 5.91 1.38 -13.92
N HIS A 445 6.31 0.12 -14.16
CA HIS A 445 7.11 -0.63 -13.20
C HIS A 445 8.39 0.12 -12.83
N ASP A 446 9.19 0.55 -13.83
CA ASP A 446 10.45 1.27 -13.63
C ASP A 446 10.23 2.59 -12.87
N VAL A 447 9.13 3.32 -13.12
CA VAL A 447 8.76 4.53 -12.36
C VAL A 447 8.51 4.22 -10.88
N LEU A 448 7.79 3.14 -10.57
CA LEU A 448 7.51 2.72 -9.19
C LEU A 448 8.77 2.21 -8.48
N MET A 449 9.66 1.59 -9.24
CA MET A 449 10.99 1.19 -8.79
C MET A 449 11.95 2.38 -8.74
N GLY A 450 11.57 3.60 -9.13
CA GLY A 450 12.43 4.78 -9.10
C GLY A 450 13.57 4.78 -10.13
N ASP A 451 13.53 3.90 -11.13
CA ASP A 451 14.46 3.89 -12.26
C ASP A 451 13.87 4.71 -13.43
N LEU A 452 13.89 6.04 -13.25
CA LEU A 452 13.31 6.96 -14.23
C LEU A 452 14.06 6.96 -15.57
N GLU A 453 15.33 6.55 -15.60
CA GLU A 453 16.09 6.44 -16.84
C GLU A 453 15.63 5.24 -17.67
N SER A 454 15.46 4.07 -17.04
CA SER A 454 14.87 2.90 -17.69
C SER A 454 13.44 3.19 -18.15
N ALA A 455 12.62 3.81 -17.30
CA ALA A 455 11.26 4.21 -17.69
C ALA A 455 11.24 5.12 -18.92
N GLN A 456 12.13 6.11 -18.98
CA GLN A 456 12.25 7.00 -20.13
C GLN A 456 12.63 6.23 -21.41
N ARG A 457 13.59 5.28 -21.32
CA ARG A 457 13.98 4.44 -22.45
C ARG A 457 12.82 3.57 -22.93
N GLN A 458 12.08 2.94 -22.03
CA GLN A 458 10.91 2.13 -22.37
C GLN A 458 9.85 2.97 -23.09
N LEU A 459 9.52 4.16 -22.59
CA LEU A 459 8.53 5.04 -23.22
C LEU A 459 8.97 5.54 -24.61
N ARG A 460 10.27 5.79 -24.83
CA ARG A 460 10.79 6.10 -26.17
C ARG A 460 10.62 4.94 -27.12
N GLN A 461 10.94 3.71 -26.69
CA GLN A 461 10.73 2.50 -27.49
C GLN A 461 9.24 2.31 -27.85
N ALA A 462 8.32 2.54 -26.90
CA ALA A 462 6.89 2.52 -27.17
C ALA A 462 6.49 3.59 -28.20
N GLN A 463 7.00 4.82 -28.05
CA GLN A 463 6.70 5.94 -28.93
C GLN A 463 7.17 5.68 -30.37
N GLU A 464 8.40 5.17 -30.55
CA GLU A 464 8.98 4.87 -31.87
C GLU A 464 8.17 3.84 -32.67
N LYS A 465 7.53 2.89 -31.97
CA LYS A 465 6.70 1.83 -32.58
C LYS A 465 5.28 2.28 -32.94
N LEU A 466 4.89 3.50 -32.53
CA LEU A 466 3.54 4.03 -32.79
C LEU A 466 3.52 4.98 -34.00
N PRO A 467 2.53 4.88 -34.90
CA PRO A 467 2.40 5.80 -36.03
C PRO A 467 2.28 7.28 -35.59
N PRO A 468 2.84 8.23 -36.36
CA PRO A 468 2.58 9.65 -36.14
C PRO A 468 1.06 9.96 -36.12
N GLY A 469 0.61 10.77 -35.17
CA GLY A 469 -0.80 11.17 -35.04
C GLY A 469 -1.72 10.13 -34.37
N ALA A 470 -1.25 8.92 -34.06
CA ALA A 470 -2.05 7.94 -33.32
C ALA A 470 -2.38 8.46 -31.89
N PRO A 471 -3.64 8.34 -31.40
CA PRO A 471 -4.00 8.80 -30.05
C PRO A 471 -3.11 8.20 -28.95
N MET A 472 -2.76 6.92 -29.07
CA MET A 472 -1.85 6.26 -28.13
C MET A 472 -0.45 6.89 -28.12
N ARG A 473 0.02 7.40 -29.26
CA ARG A 473 1.33 8.08 -29.34
C ARG A 473 1.32 9.35 -28.49
N GLN A 474 0.21 10.08 -28.47
CA GLN A 474 0.06 11.26 -27.62
C GLN A 474 0.12 10.90 -26.13
N VAL A 475 -0.59 9.85 -25.71
CA VAL A 475 -0.55 9.34 -24.32
C VAL A 475 0.87 8.97 -23.90
N VAL A 476 1.59 8.22 -24.74
CA VAL A 476 2.99 7.84 -24.48
C VAL A 476 3.90 9.08 -24.43
N THR A 477 3.68 10.06 -25.30
CA THR A 477 4.47 11.30 -25.36
C THR A 477 4.28 12.14 -24.09
N GLU A 478 3.04 12.25 -23.61
CA GLU A 478 2.73 12.97 -22.37
C GLU A 478 3.38 12.28 -21.18
N ARG A 479 3.23 10.95 -21.06
CA ARG A 479 3.87 10.20 -19.98
C ARG A 479 5.40 10.30 -20.02
N LEU A 480 5.99 10.26 -21.22
CA LEU A 480 7.44 10.47 -21.42
C LEU A 480 7.88 11.86 -20.95
N SER A 481 7.08 12.90 -21.22
CA SER A 481 7.35 14.25 -20.74
C SER A 481 7.33 14.32 -19.22
N GLN A 482 6.32 13.73 -18.57
CA GLN A 482 6.22 13.66 -17.10
C GLN A 482 7.42 12.96 -16.47
N VAL A 483 7.82 11.79 -17.00
CA VAL A 483 8.99 11.04 -16.51
C VAL A 483 10.28 11.85 -16.71
N SER A 484 10.42 12.52 -17.86
CA SER A 484 11.59 13.35 -18.17
C SER A 484 11.72 14.54 -17.21
N ALA A 485 10.61 15.22 -16.90
CA ALA A 485 10.59 16.33 -15.96
C ALA A 485 11.03 15.89 -14.55
N ARG A 486 10.52 14.74 -14.07
CA ARG A 486 10.92 14.16 -12.78
C ARG A 486 12.40 13.79 -12.75
N LEU A 487 12.93 13.20 -13.83
CA LEU A 487 14.34 12.86 -13.93
C LEU A 487 15.24 14.10 -13.87
N THR A 488 14.84 15.20 -14.52
CA THR A 488 15.57 16.48 -14.43
C THR A 488 15.56 17.02 -13.01
N GLN A 489 14.42 17.00 -12.32
CA GLN A 489 14.31 17.45 -10.92
C GLN A 489 15.17 16.61 -9.95
N GLN A 490 15.35 15.32 -10.21
CA GLN A 490 16.21 14.47 -9.39
C GLN A 490 17.72 14.75 -9.58
N ARG A 491 18.10 15.35 -10.72
CA ARG A 491 19.50 15.66 -11.06
C ARG A 491 19.93 17.08 -10.66
N SER A 492 18.96 18.00 -10.51
CA SER A 492 19.16 19.35 -9.96
C SER A 492 19.24 19.32 -8.45
#